data_AF-A0A1V6NLJ2-F1
#
_entry.id   AF-A0A1V6NLJ2-F1
#
_cell.length_a   1.000
_cell.length_b   1.000
_cell.length_c   1.000
_cell.angle_alpha   90.00
_cell.angle_beta   90.00
_cell.angle_gamma   90.00
#
_symmetry.space_group_name_H-M   'P 1'
#
loop_
_entity.id
_entity.type
_entity.pdbx_description
1 polymer ?
#
loop_
_entity_poly.entity_id
_entity_poly.type
_entity_poly.pdbx_seq_one_letter_code
_entity_poly.pdbx_strand_id
1 'polypeptide(L)'
;MCTAPIKGHPYIAPGGVIQRPKVAYSPETEDYHMWWHADNSTYGLLLQGHAVSSTIGGPYKFVDATAPLGNWSQDFGLFTDYKDGRSYALYSNGDSRDGRDVYISSMNNNLTALEKAVYRFPKFDLEAPTIMQTEKSYWALMSHKTGYRPNNVVAFRADSLSGPWSQPFIIAPLNTRTLNSQSGYTLRIEGTKRTTHLYIGDQWDSNSVWDSRYIWLPIQTDESKKTLELEWHDVYDLDVKTGDWKPIKGITYTAKKAKTNGDTYKQEANFATDGVILTGIYGNDSTVTFENIEGSGKPQWVSFYYQNTDDLGFGDQPGGTPDRIGGAWQLRRISSVVVNGDLSSIQTLYQRDTHKGVILSTPLQLTMNKGRKNTITVGGLYNGFDYKGADLDRIVVYPTER
;
A
#
# COMPACT_ATOMS: atom_id res chain seq x y z
N MET A 1 5.53 -0.32 -21.39
CA MET A 1 4.62 0.85 -21.45
C MET A 1 3.25 0.39 -21.90
N CYS A 2 2.21 0.85 -21.19
CA CYS A 2 0.80 0.59 -21.52
C CYS A 2 0.45 1.15 -22.91
N THR A 3 -0.74 0.81 -23.42
CA THR A 3 -1.28 1.37 -24.66
C THR A 3 -1.22 2.90 -24.62
N ALA A 4 -0.65 3.53 -25.65
CA ALA A 4 -0.68 4.99 -25.76
C ALA A 4 -2.14 5.46 -25.90
N PRO A 5 -2.56 6.55 -25.22
CA PRO A 5 -3.93 6.99 -25.32
C PRO A 5 -4.27 7.42 -26.76
N ILE A 6 -5.44 7.02 -27.24
CA ILE A 6 -5.89 7.30 -28.61
C ILE A 6 -7.02 8.33 -28.54
N LYS A 7 -6.76 9.55 -29.04
CA LYS A 7 -7.75 10.64 -29.03
C LYS A 7 -9.06 10.19 -29.69
N GLY A 8 -10.17 10.34 -28.97
CA GLY A 8 -11.51 9.97 -29.44
C GLY A 8 -11.86 8.48 -29.35
N HIS A 9 -10.95 7.63 -28.87
CA HIS A 9 -11.25 6.21 -28.66
C HIS A 9 -12.19 6.01 -27.47
N PRO A 10 -13.24 5.17 -27.57
CA PRO A 10 -14.26 5.03 -26.52
C PRO A 10 -13.71 4.55 -25.16
N TYR A 11 -12.63 3.75 -25.17
CA TYR A 11 -12.11 3.09 -23.96
C TYR A 11 -10.71 3.50 -23.51
N ILE A 12 -9.92 4.15 -24.38
CA ILE A 12 -8.52 4.50 -24.12
C ILE A 12 -8.17 5.90 -24.62
N ALA A 13 -9.15 6.80 -24.65
CA ALA A 13 -8.90 8.21 -24.88
C ALA A 13 -8.22 8.87 -23.67
N PRO A 14 -7.54 10.03 -23.86
CA PRO A 14 -7.18 10.89 -22.75
C PRO A 14 -8.42 11.19 -21.89
N GLY A 15 -8.40 10.81 -20.61
CA GLY A 15 -9.54 10.89 -19.69
C GLY A 15 -10.23 9.55 -19.39
N GLY A 16 -9.85 8.46 -20.09
CA GLY A 16 -10.18 7.09 -19.69
C GLY A 16 -9.45 6.69 -18.41
N VAL A 17 -10.04 5.74 -17.68
CA VAL A 17 -9.48 5.16 -16.45
C VAL A 17 -8.89 3.81 -16.79
N ILE A 18 -7.59 3.65 -16.50
CA ILE A 18 -6.85 2.39 -16.62
C ILE A 18 -6.28 2.09 -15.23
N GLN A 19 -6.90 1.15 -14.53
CA GLN A 19 -6.52 0.81 -13.16
C GLN A 19 -6.10 -0.65 -13.01
N ARG A 20 -5.12 -0.86 -12.12
CA ARG A 20 -4.64 -2.18 -11.68
C ARG A 20 -4.25 -3.14 -12.82
N PRO A 21 -3.46 -2.72 -13.82
CA PRO A 21 -3.05 -3.60 -14.91
C PRO A 21 -2.32 -4.84 -14.38
N LYS A 22 -2.62 -5.99 -14.99
CA LYS A 22 -1.95 -7.26 -14.75
C LYS A 22 -1.56 -7.88 -16.08
N VAL A 23 -0.45 -8.60 -16.12
CA VAL A 23 0.08 -9.22 -17.34
C VAL A 23 0.32 -10.70 -17.08
N ALA A 24 -0.07 -11.55 -18.03
CA ALA A 24 0.33 -12.96 -18.08
C ALA A 24 0.79 -13.32 -19.50
N TYR A 25 1.68 -14.30 -19.60
CA TYR A 25 2.16 -14.85 -20.87
C TYR A 25 1.29 -16.04 -21.28
N SER A 26 0.89 -16.10 -22.55
CA SER A 26 0.24 -17.28 -23.11
C SER A 26 1.22 -18.05 -24.00
N PRO A 27 1.53 -19.32 -23.68
CA PRO A 27 2.31 -20.18 -24.56
C PRO A 27 1.62 -20.50 -25.89
N GLU A 28 0.29 -20.38 -25.98
CA GLU A 28 -0.47 -20.70 -27.19
C GLU A 28 -0.36 -19.60 -28.25
N THR A 29 -0.33 -18.34 -27.82
CA THR A 29 -0.16 -17.18 -28.71
C THR A 29 1.30 -16.70 -28.80
N GLU A 30 2.16 -17.17 -27.90
CA GLU A 30 3.52 -16.66 -27.67
C GLU A 30 3.56 -15.15 -27.33
N ASP A 31 2.45 -14.63 -26.79
CA ASP A 31 2.30 -13.21 -26.47
C ASP A 31 2.05 -12.97 -24.96
N TYR A 32 2.30 -11.74 -24.54
CA TYR A 32 1.91 -11.18 -23.24
C TYR A 32 0.55 -10.50 -23.35
N HIS A 33 -0.38 -10.89 -22.47
CA HIS A 33 -1.74 -10.38 -22.40
C HIS A 33 -1.89 -9.52 -21.14
N MET A 34 -2.18 -8.23 -21.34
CA MET A 34 -2.47 -7.28 -20.29
C MET A 34 -3.98 -7.14 -20.11
N TRP A 35 -4.44 -7.25 -18.86
CA TRP A 35 -5.81 -7.04 -18.44
C TRP A 35 -5.90 -6.01 -17.32
N TRP A 36 -6.94 -5.19 -17.31
CA TRP A 36 -7.10 -4.12 -16.32
C TRP A 36 -8.57 -3.72 -16.14
N HIS A 37 -8.85 -2.91 -15.12
CA HIS A 37 -10.13 -2.24 -14.95
C HIS A 37 -10.24 -1.04 -15.91
N ALA A 38 -11.08 -1.19 -16.94
CA ALA A 38 -11.32 -0.15 -17.94
C ALA A 38 -12.58 0.64 -17.60
N ASP A 39 -12.41 1.96 -17.40
CA ASP A 39 -13.52 2.84 -17.05
C ASP A 39 -13.41 4.25 -17.65
N ASN A 40 -14.38 5.09 -17.29
CA ASN A 40 -14.37 6.53 -17.52
C ASN A 40 -14.36 7.29 -16.17
N SER A 41 -14.31 8.62 -16.22
CA SER A 41 -14.25 9.46 -15.02
C SER A 41 -15.47 9.36 -14.10
N THR A 42 -16.58 8.77 -14.57
CA THR A 42 -17.79 8.56 -13.76
C THR A 42 -17.84 7.17 -13.13
N TYR A 43 -16.86 6.29 -13.39
CA TYR A 43 -16.86 4.89 -12.94
C TYR A 43 -18.14 4.13 -13.36
N GLY A 44 -18.59 4.39 -14.60
CA GLY A 44 -19.87 3.91 -15.12
C GLY A 44 -19.78 2.85 -16.20
N LEU A 45 -18.59 2.59 -16.76
CA LEU A 45 -18.42 1.55 -17.79
C LEU A 45 -18.34 0.16 -17.16
N LEU A 46 -17.56 0.03 -16.08
CA LEU A 46 -17.35 -1.22 -15.34
C LEU A 46 -16.92 -2.40 -16.25
N LEU A 47 -15.86 -2.20 -17.05
CA LEU A 47 -15.35 -3.16 -18.03
C LEU A 47 -13.96 -3.71 -17.67
N GLN A 48 -13.59 -4.82 -18.31
CA GLN A 48 -12.23 -5.33 -18.34
C GLN A 48 -11.60 -4.96 -19.68
N GLY A 49 -10.50 -4.20 -19.65
CA GLY A 49 -9.72 -3.92 -20.85
C GLY A 49 -8.72 -5.03 -21.14
N HIS A 50 -8.48 -5.29 -22.43
CA HIS A 50 -7.50 -6.27 -22.90
C HIS A 50 -6.55 -5.65 -23.93
N ALA A 51 -5.25 -5.96 -23.80
CA ALA A 51 -4.22 -5.56 -24.73
C ALA A 51 -3.14 -6.65 -24.85
N VAL A 52 -2.44 -6.69 -25.98
CA VAL A 52 -1.47 -7.76 -26.30
C VAL A 52 -0.12 -7.19 -26.77
N SER A 53 0.97 -7.89 -26.45
CA SER A 53 2.33 -7.56 -26.88
C SER A 53 3.18 -8.82 -26.99
N SER A 54 4.02 -8.90 -28.02
CA SER A 54 5.02 -9.97 -28.14
C SER A 54 6.23 -9.80 -27.20
N THR A 55 6.29 -8.69 -26.45
CA THR A 55 7.33 -8.44 -25.44
C THR A 55 6.72 -7.95 -24.12
N ILE A 56 7.30 -8.38 -23.00
CA ILE A 56 6.81 -8.00 -21.66
C ILE A 56 6.80 -6.48 -21.43
N GLY A 57 7.77 -5.78 -22.02
CA GLY A 57 7.92 -4.32 -21.92
C GLY A 57 6.98 -3.52 -22.81
N GLY A 58 6.25 -4.16 -23.73
CA GLY A 58 5.39 -3.50 -24.70
C GLY A 58 6.14 -2.98 -25.94
N PRO A 59 5.51 -2.11 -26.75
CA PRO A 59 4.20 -1.51 -26.52
C PRO A 59 3.07 -2.53 -26.63
N TYR A 60 2.10 -2.45 -25.72
CA TYR A 60 0.87 -3.24 -25.82
C TYR A 60 -0.09 -2.60 -26.82
N LYS A 61 -0.78 -3.42 -27.61
CA LYS A 61 -1.84 -3.01 -28.54
C LYS A 61 -3.18 -3.34 -27.93
N PHE A 62 -4.05 -2.34 -27.84
CA PHE A 62 -5.42 -2.51 -27.36
C PHE A 62 -6.17 -3.51 -28.26
N VAL A 63 -6.93 -4.42 -27.64
CA VAL A 63 -7.79 -5.39 -28.32
C VAL A 63 -9.24 -4.97 -28.14
N ASP A 64 -9.74 -5.00 -26.91
CA ASP A 64 -11.11 -4.64 -26.58
C ASP A 64 -11.27 -4.20 -25.10
N ALA A 65 -12.50 -3.84 -24.74
CA ALA A 65 -12.94 -3.69 -23.36
C ALA A 65 -14.33 -4.33 -23.22
N THR A 66 -14.47 -5.31 -22.33
CA THR A 66 -15.65 -6.19 -22.29
C THR A 66 -16.21 -6.38 -20.88
N ALA A 67 -17.52 -6.66 -20.81
CA ALA A 67 -18.20 -7.03 -19.59
C ALA A 67 -17.96 -8.53 -19.30
N PRO A 68 -17.29 -8.90 -18.18
CA PRO A 68 -16.93 -10.28 -17.91
C PRO A 68 -18.15 -11.18 -17.75
N LEU A 69 -18.35 -12.11 -18.69
CA LEU A 69 -19.47 -13.07 -18.66
C LEU A 69 -20.85 -12.38 -18.56
N GLY A 70 -20.98 -11.18 -19.14
CA GLY A 70 -22.20 -10.36 -19.06
C GLY A 70 -22.42 -9.66 -17.70
N ASN A 71 -21.44 -9.69 -16.80
CA ASN A 71 -21.45 -9.02 -15.50
C ASN A 71 -20.56 -7.75 -15.53
N TRP A 72 -20.60 -6.95 -14.48
CA TRP A 72 -19.76 -5.77 -14.29
C TRP A 72 -18.38 -6.12 -13.71
N SER A 73 -17.39 -5.28 -14.01
CA SER A 73 -16.04 -5.34 -13.44
C SER A 73 -15.56 -3.96 -13.01
N GLN A 74 -15.07 -3.86 -11.78
CA GLN A 74 -14.35 -2.68 -11.31
C GLN A 74 -12.92 -3.12 -10.99
N ASP A 75 -12.49 -3.02 -9.72
CA ASP A 75 -11.15 -3.40 -9.27
C ASP A 75 -10.74 -4.78 -9.77
N PHE A 76 -9.58 -4.83 -10.44
CA PHE A 76 -9.11 -6.00 -11.18
C PHE A 76 -7.80 -6.59 -10.62
N GLY A 77 -7.75 -7.93 -10.61
CA GLY A 77 -6.59 -8.75 -10.32
C GLY A 77 -6.49 -9.92 -11.29
N LEU A 78 -5.33 -10.57 -11.32
CA LEU A 78 -5.05 -11.73 -12.15
C LEU A 78 -4.19 -12.68 -11.33
N PHE A 79 -4.56 -13.95 -11.33
CA PHE A 79 -3.86 -15.01 -10.64
C PHE A 79 -3.57 -16.14 -11.63
N THR A 80 -2.32 -16.59 -11.70
CA THR A 80 -1.92 -17.79 -12.44
C THR A 80 -1.54 -18.85 -11.43
N ASP A 81 -2.23 -19.99 -11.47
CA ASP A 81 -1.92 -21.13 -10.64
C ASP A 81 -0.62 -21.77 -11.13
N TYR A 82 0.41 -21.77 -10.30
CA TYR A 82 1.73 -22.25 -10.72
C TYR A 82 1.78 -23.79 -10.85
N LYS A 83 0.76 -24.51 -10.36
CA LYS A 83 0.73 -25.99 -10.40
C LYS A 83 0.19 -26.50 -11.73
N ASP A 84 -0.79 -25.82 -12.33
CA ASP A 84 -1.41 -26.24 -13.59
C ASP A 84 -1.25 -25.22 -14.74
N GLY A 85 -0.74 -24.02 -14.46
CA GLY A 85 -0.52 -22.95 -15.44
C GLY A 85 -1.79 -22.19 -15.84
N ARG A 86 -2.95 -22.50 -15.27
CA ARG A 86 -4.22 -21.83 -15.59
C ARG A 86 -4.28 -20.45 -14.96
N SER A 87 -4.80 -19.48 -15.72
CA SER A 87 -4.99 -18.11 -15.24
C SER A 87 -6.46 -17.81 -14.93
N TYR A 88 -6.65 -16.92 -13.95
CA TYR A 88 -7.95 -16.56 -13.39
C TYR A 88 -8.01 -15.03 -13.22
N ALA A 89 -9.05 -14.42 -13.78
CA ALA A 89 -9.38 -13.03 -13.50
C ALA A 89 -10.07 -12.93 -12.13
N LEU A 90 -9.67 -11.91 -11.38
CA LEU A 90 -10.23 -11.55 -10.08
C LEU A 90 -10.86 -10.17 -10.21
N TYR A 91 -12.13 -10.01 -9.86
CA TYR A 91 -12.79 -8.70 -10.00
C TYR A 91 -13.95 -8.49 -9.05
N SER A 92 -14.09 -7.26 -8.54
CA SER A 92 -15.33 -6.78 -7.92
C SER A 92 -16.32 -6.33 -8.99
N ASN A 93 -17.63 -6.45 -8.72
CA ASN A 93 -18.68 -6.14 -9.71
C ASN A 93 -19.39 -4.78 -9.50
N GLY A 94 -18.63 -3.74 -9.12
CA GLY A 94 -19.09 -2.34 -9.02
C GLY A 94 -19.49 -1.92 -7.61
N ASP A 95 -20.21 -0.80 -7.47
CA ASP A 95 -20.60 -0.20 -6.17
C ASP A 95 -22.13 -0.16 -5.94
N SER A 96 -22.89 -0.79 -6.83
CA SER A 96 -24.35 -0.81 -6.71
C SER A 96 -24.82 -1.74 -5.59
N ARG A 97 -26.08 -1.60 -5.15
CA ARG A 97 -26.67 -2.52 -4.16
C ARG A 97 -26.60 -3.98 -4.59
N ASP A 98 -26.72 -4.23 -5.89
CA ASP A 98 -26.70 -5.57 -6.51
C ASP A 98 -25.28 -6.02 -6.92
N GLY A 99 -24.33 -5.07 -6.99
CA GLY A 99 -22.93 -5.29 -7.36
C GLY A 99 -21.98 -5.25 -6.15
N ARG A 100 -22.06 -6.22 -5.24
CA ARG A 100 -21.25 -6.24 -3.99
C ARG A 100 -20.47 -7.54 -3.79
N ASP A 101 -20.17 -8.19 -4.89
CA ASP A 101 -19.55 -9.51 -4.94
C ASP A 101 -18.15 -9.41 -5.59
N VAL A 102 -17.25 -10.32 -5.18
CA VAL A 102 -15.97 -10.53 -5.86
C VAL A 102 -15.97 -11.90 -6.52
N TYR A 103 -15.42 -11.99 -7.73
CA TYR A 103 -15.40 -13.20 -8.55
C TYR A 103 -13.98 -13.71 -8.75
N ILE A 104 -13.85 -15.03 -8.79
CA ILE A 104 -12.74 -15.75 -9.41
C ILE A 104 -13.30 -16.38 -10.67
N SER A 105 -12.82 -15.99 -11.85
CA SER A 105 -13.27 -16.54 -13.13
C SER A 105 -12.08 -17.09 -13.91
N SER A 106 -12.19 -18.31 -14.44
CA SER A 106 -11.12 -18.91 -15.23
C SER A 106 -11.00 -18.24 -16.60
N MET A 107 -9.78 -18.04 -17.07
CA MET A 107 -9.49 -17.60 -18.43
C MET A 107 -9.30 -18.81 -19.35
N ASN A 108 -9.50 -18.59 -20.66
CA ASN A 108 -9.14 -19.56 -21.68
C ASN A 108 -7.61 -19.65 -21.83
N ASN A 109 -7.12 -20.72 -22.46
CA ASN A 109 -5.68 -21.02 -22.55
C ASN A 109 -4.85 -19.92 -23.27
N ASN A 110 -5.46 -19.26 -24.25
CA ASN A 110 -4.84 -18.15 -24.99
C ASN A 110 -5.00 -16.78 -24.32
N LEU A 111 -5.59 -16.71 -23.12
CA LEU A 111 -5.76 -15.49 -22.32
C LEU A 111 -6.49 -14.34 -23.02
N THR A 112 -7.41 -14.65 -23.93
CA THR A 112 -8.23 -13.65 -24.66
C THR A 112 -9.64 -13.49 -24.11
N ALA A 113 -10.11 -14.40 -23.25
CA ALA A 113 -11.47 -14.34 -22.71
C ALA A 113 -11.62 -15.10 -21.38
N LEU A 114 -12.70 -14.80 -20.66
CA LEU A 114 -13.15 -15.60 -19.51
C LEU A 114 -14.02 -16.77 -19.97
N GLU A 115 -13.84 -17.94 -19.36
CA GLU A 115 -14.62 -19.15 -19.66
C GLU A 115 -15.81 -19.32 -18.71
N LYS A 116 -15.58 -19.23 -17.40
CA LYS A 116 -16.60 -19.45 -16.36
C LYS A 116 -16.22 -18.84 -15.02
N ALA A 117 -17.22 -18.48 -14.24
CA ALA A 117 -17.04 -18.18 -12.82
C ALA A 117 -16.71 -19.48 -12.05
N VAL A 118 -15.61 -19.47 -11.32
CA VAL A 118 -15.12 -20.58 -10.48
C VAL A 118 -15.61 -20.42 -9.05
N TYR A 119 -15.58 -19.21 -8.53
CA TYR A 119 -16.09 -18.89 -7.20
C TYR A 119 -16.60 -17.45 -7.14
N ARG A 120 -17.51 -17.21 -6.20
CA ARG A 120 -18.05 -15.89 -5.89
C ARG A 120 -18.00 -15.69 -4.38
N PHE A 121 -17.46 -14.56 -3.94
CA PHE A 121 -17.50 -14.09 -2.55
C PHE A 121 -18.68 -13.12 -2.40
N PRO A 122 -19.85 -13.59 -1.90
CA PRO A 122 -21.05 -12.77 -1.92
C PRO A 122 -21.11 -11.83 -0.71
N LYS A 123 -21.62 -10.61 -0.91
CA LYS A 123 -22.09 -9.69 0.17
C LYS A 123 -21.03 -9.16 1.14
N PHE A 124 -19.74 -9.22 0.82
CA PHE A 124 -18.70 -8.65 1.68
C PHE A 124 -18.35 -7.19 1.35
N ASP A 125 -18.79 -6.70 0.18
CA ASP A 125 -18.46 -5.36 -0.31
C ASP A 125 -16.95 -5.11 -0.31
N LEU A 126 -16.26 -6.00 -1.04
CA LEU A 126 -14.81 -6.04 -1.16
C LEU A 126 -14.35 -5.64 -2.57
N GLU A 127 -13.10 -5.22 -2.65
CA GLU A 127 -12.39 -4.82 -3.86
C GLU A 127 -10.90 -5.17 -3.75
N ALA A 128 -10.10 -4.68 -4.69
CA ALA A 128 -8.65 -4.85 -4.74
C ALA A 128 -8.17 -6.32 -4.59
N PRO A 129 -8.70 -7.29 -5.35
CA PRO A 129 -8.44 -8.70 -5.11
C PRO A 129 -7.07 -9.16 -5.61
N THR A 130 -6.43 -10.02 -4.82
CA THR A 130 -5.23 -10.78 -5.21
C THR A 130 -5.23 -12.15 -4.54
N ILE A 131 -4.56 -13.15 -5.13
CA ILE A 131 -4.44 -14.49 -4.55
C ILE A 131 -2.96 -14.84 -4.38
N MET A 132 -2.60 -15.24 -3.16
CA MET A 132 -1.35 -15.92 -2.85
C MET A 132 -1.61 -17.44 -2.83
N GLN A 133 -0.73 -18.21 -3.48
CA GLN A 133 -0.79 -19.67 -3.49
C GLN A 133 0.41 -20.25 -2.74
N THR A 134 0.17 -21.28 -1.94
CA THR A 134 1.20 -22.12 -1.35
C THR A 134 1.09 -23.54 -1.90
N GLU A 135 2.05 -24.40 -1.52
CA GLU A 135 1.99 -25.82 -1.86
C GLU A 135 0.68 -26.49 -1.38
N LYS A 136 0.03 -25.96 -0.35
CA LYS A 136 -1.14 -26.57 0.28
C LYS A 136 -2.44 -25.84 0.02
N SER A 137 -2.43 -24.52 -0.16
CA SER A 137 -3.65 -23.74 -0.12
C SER A 137 -3.58 -22.43 -0.91
N TYR A 138 -4.74 -21.78 -1.06
CA TYR A 138 -4.93 -20.47 -1.67
C TYR A 138 -5.39 -19.48 -0.62
N TRP A 139 -4.89 -18.26 -0.71
CA TRP A 139 -5.20 -17.16 0.20
C TRP A 139 -5.61 -15.94 -0.64
N ALA A 140 -6.89 -15.59 -0.63
CA ALA A 140 -7.40 -14.42 -1.33
C ALA A 140 -7.39 -13.22 -0.40
N LEU A 141 -6.71 -12.14 -0.80
CA LEU A 141 -6.63 -10.88 -0.06
C LEU A 141 -7.46 -9.81 -0.78
N MET A 142 -8.24 -9.06 -0.02
CA MET A 142 -9.15 -8.03 -0.55
C MET A 142 -9.33 -6.89 0.46
N SER A 143 -9.50 -5.66 -0.02
CA SER A 143 -9.88 -4.54 0.83
C SER A 143 -11.39 -4.34 0.83
N HIS A 144 -11.91 -3.62 1.82
CA HIS A 144 -13.26 -3.05 1.72
C HIS A 144 -13.28 -1.86 0.74
N LYS A 145 -14.48 -1.46 0.33
CA LYS A 145 -14.69 -0.32 -0.59
C LYS A 145 -14.80 1.00 0.15
N THR A 146 -13.67 1.65 0.36
CA THR A 146 -13.58 2.97 1.01
C THR A 146 -12.92 4.00 0.09
N GLY A 147 -12.90 3.74 -1.22
CA GLY A 147 -12.18 4.54 -2.21
C GLY A 147 -10.69 4.59 -1.86
N TYR A 148 -10.09 5.78 -1.93
CA TYR A 148 -8.67 5.97 -1.59
C TYR A 148 -8.35 5.90 -0.09
N ARG A 149 -9.36 5.82 0.80
CA ARG A 149 -9.10 5.68 2.24
C ARG A 149 -8.65 4.24 2.54
N PRO A 150 -7.55 4.03 3.26
CA PRO A 150 -7.13 2.69 3.65
C PRO A 150 -8.13 2.07 4.63
N ASN A 151 -8.22 0.74 4.63
CA ASN A 151 -9.06 -0.02 5.56
C ASN A 151 -8.35 -1.32 5.95
N ASN A 152 -9.02 -2.16 6.75
CA ASN A 152 -8.49 -3.46 7.12
C ASN A 152 -8.69 -4.45 5.97
N VAL A 153 -7.63 -4.68 5.20
CA VAL A 153 -7.56 -5.80 4.23
C VAL A 153 -7.83 -7.11 4.97
N VAL A 154 -8.67 -7.93 4.37
CA VAL A 154 -9.03 -9.26 4.87
C VAL A 154 -8.43 -10.33 3.97
N ALA A 155 -8.17 -11.51 4.54
CA ALA A 155 -7.84 -12.72 3.81
C ALA A 155 -8.92 -13.79 3.98
N PHE A 156 -9.05 -14.62 2.94
CA PHE A 156 -9.82 -15.86 2.94
C PHE A 156 -8.87 -17.00 2.58
N ARG A 157 -9.09 -18.19 3.14
CA ARG A 157 -8.25 -19.37 2.88
C ARG A 157 -9.09 -20.53 2.32
N ALA A 158 -8.57 -21.23 1.32
CA ALA A 158 -9.19 -22.44 0.75
C ALA A 158 -8.14 -23.45 0.26
N ASP A 159 -8.50 -24.73 0.21
CA ASP A 159 -7.64 -25.78 -0.39
C ASP A 159 -7.87 -25.92 -1.91
N SER A 160 -8.91 -25.28 -2.45
CA SER A 160 -9.24 -25.21 -3.88
C SER A 160 -9.79 -23.82 -4.21
N LEU A 161 -9.51 -23.31 -5.42
CA LEU A 161 -10.08 -22.05 -5.91
C LEU A 161 -11.61 -22.05 -5.95
N SER A 162 -12.23 -23.21 -6.18
CA SER A 162 -13.69 -23.40 -6.12
C SER A 162 -14.26 -23.38 -4.70
N GLY A 163 -13.41 -23.24 -3.69
CA GLY A 163 -13.77 -23.30 -2.28
C GLY A 163 -13.92 -24.72 -1.73
N PRO A 164 -14.48 -24.86 -0.51
CA PRO A 164 -15.02 -23.77 0.30
C PRO A 164 -13.94 -22.82 0.81
N TRP A 165 -14.21 -21.52 0.75
CA TRP A 165 -13.37 -20.48 1.34
C TRP A 165 -13.77 -20.25 2.81
N SER A 166 -12.79 -19.91 3.65
CA SER A 166 -13.01 -19.60 5.07
C SER A 166 -13.88 -18.34 5.26
N GLN A 167 -14.25 -18.04 6.51
CA GLN A 167 -14.64 -16.66 6.84
C GLN A 167 -13.43 -15.72 6.68
N PRO A 168 -13.65 -14.43 6.36
CA PRO A 168 -12.57 -13.45 6.27
C PRO A 168 -11.95 -13.20 7.64
N PHE A 169 -10.65 -12.89 7.64
CA PHE A 169 -9.92 -12.43 8.82
C PHE A 169 -8.93 -11.32 8.45
N ILE A 170 -8.66 -10.41 9.38
CA ILE A 170 -7.77 -9.26 9.19
C ILE A 170 -6.31 -9.73 9.16
N ILE A 171 -5.50 -9.19 8.25
CA ILE A 171 -4.12 -9.64 8.01
C ILE A 171 -3.05 -8.78 8.68
N ALA A 172 -3.42 -7.71 9.37
CA ALA A 172 -2.49 -6.74 9.95
C ALA A 172 -2.97 -6.31 11.35
N PRO A 173 -2.11 -5.72 12.19
CA PRO A 173 -2.53 -5.23 13.49
C PRO A 173 -3.74 -4.28 13.36
N LEU A 174 -4.73 -4.46 14.25
CA LEU A 174 -5.95 -3.66 14.25
C LEU A 174 -5.63 -2.16 14.34
N ASN A 175 -6.53 -1.33 13.79
CA ASN A 175 -6.44 0.14 13.74
C ASN A 175 -5.27 0.69 12.92
N THR A 176 -4.43 -0.16 12.30
CA THR A 176 -3.41 0.30 11.35
C THR A 176 -3.95 0.48 9.93
N ARG A 177 -5.15 -0.03 9.64
CA ARG A 177 -5.76 -0.05 8.30
C ARG A 177 -4.82 -0.67 7.27
N THR A 178 -4.40 -1.90 7.59
CA THR A 178 -3.36 -2.64 6.88
C THR A 178 -2.11 -1.79 6.69
N LEU A 179 -1.60 -1.26 7.79
CA LEU A 179 -0.37 -0.44 7.80
C LEU A 179 -0.48 0.74 6.81
N ASN A 180 -1.68 1.34 6.76
CA ASN A 180 -2.08 2.40 5.86
C ASN A 180 -1.84 2.04 4.37
N SER A 181 -2.39 0.91 3.94
CA SER A 181 -2.31 0.43 2.57
C SER A 181 -3.53 -0.39 2.13
N GLN A 182 -3.72 -0.49 0.83
CA GLN A 182 -4.73 -1.29 0.17
C GLN A 182 -4.05 -2.41 -0.64
N SER A 183 -4.61 -3.62 -0.69
CA SER A 183 -4.05 -4.68 -1.54
C SER A 183 -3.91 -4.22 -2.99
N GLY A 184 -2.83 -4.67 -3.64
CA GLY A 184 -2.62 -4.45 -5.07
C GLY A 184 -2.22 -5.74 -5.79
N TYR A 185 -1.26 -6.46 -5.21
CA TYR A 185 -0.77 -7.72 -5.74
C TYR A 185 -0.09 -8.57 -4.65
N THR A 186 0.12 -9.85 -4.94
CA THR A 186 0.98 -10.74 -4.14
C THR A 186 2.03 -11.35 -5.04
N LEU A 187 3.31 -11.18 -4.69
CA LEU A 187 4.43 -11.66 -5.47
C LEU A 187 5.04 -12.91 -4.84
N ARG A 188 5.18 -13.99 -5.62
CA ARG A 188 5.92 -15.19 -5.24
C ARG A 188 7.38 -15.05 -5.69
N ILE A 189 8.31 -15.20 -4.74
CA ILE A 189 9.76 -15.24 -4.99
C ILE A 189 10.22 -16.66 -4.70
N GLU A 190 10.48 -17.42 -5.75
CA GLU A 190 10.99 -18.78 -5.68
C GLU A 190 12.51 -18.75 -5.54
N GLY A 191 12.96 -18.71 -4.29
CA GLY A 191 14.37 -18.73 -3.94
C GLY A 191 14.93 -20.14 -3.80
N THR A 192 16.24 -20.26 -3.97
CA THR A 192 16.98 -21.52 -3.82
C THR A 192 16.94 -22.11 -2.40
N LYS A 193 16.61 -21.32 -1.37
CA LYS A 193 16.49 -21.78 0.02
C LYS A 193 15.05 -21.79 0.53
N ARG A 194 14.26 -20.78 0.18
CA ARG A 194 12.86 -20.68 0.56
C ARG A 194 12.06 -19.93 -0.50
N THR A 195 10.76 -20.21 -0.55
CA THR A 195 9.80 -19.34 -1.22
C THR A 195 9.39 -18.22 -0.25
N THR A 196 9.46 -16.97 -0.72
CA THR A 196 8.97 -15.80 0.02
C THR A 196 7.85 -15.15 -0.77
N HIS A 197 6.77 -14.82 -0.07
CA HIS A 197 5.66 -14.07 -0.66
C HIS A 197 5.70 -12.63 -0.16
N LEU A 198 5.51 -11.67 -1.07
CA LEU A 198 5.37 -10.27 -0.71
C LEU A 198 3.92 -9.83 -0.90
N TYR A 199 3.38 -9.15 0.10
CA TYR A 199 2.23 -8.28 -0.05
C TYR A 199 2.70 -7.00 -0.74
N ILE A 200 2.08 -6.66 -1.85
CA ILE A 200 2.34 -5.43 -2.59
C ILE A 200 1.06 -4.60 -2.51
N GLY A 201 1.06 -3.64 -1.60
CA GLY A 201 -0.03 -2.71 -1.40
C GLY A 201 0.31 -1.29 -1.83
N ASP A 202 -0.75 -0.52 -2.10
CA ASP A 202 -0.68 0.90 -2.40
C ASP A 202 -1.11 1.70 -1.16
N GLN A 203 -0.28 2.65 -0.74
CA GLN A 203 -0.66 3.71 0.18
C GLN A 203 -1.07 4.92 -0.66
N TRP A 204 -2.37 5.00 -0.94
CA TRP A 204 -2.94 6.02 -1.81
C TRP A 204 -2.80 7.43 -1.25
N ASP A 205 -2.54 8.36 -2.15
CA ASP A 205 -2.62 9.78 -1.89
C ASP A 205 -3.69 10.45 -2.75
N SER A 206 -4.91 10.58 -2.24
CA SER A 206 -6.00 11.21 -2.99
C SER A 206 -5.75 12.69 -3.29
N ASN A 207 -4.88 13.38 -2.53
CA ASN A 207 -4.57 14.78 -2.77
C ASN A 207 -3.56 14.93 -3.91
N SER A 208 -2.74 13.91 -4.15
CA SER A 208 -1.66 13.92 -5.14
C SER A 208 -1.37 12.48 -5.56
N VAL A 209 -2.16 11.89 -6.46
CA VAL A 209 -2.10 10.45 -6.76
C VAL A 209 -0.71 9.98 -7.19
N TRP A 210 0.06 10.82 -7.89
CA TRP A 210 1.46 10.57 -8.25
C TRP A 210 2.42 10.44 -7.05
N ASP A 211 2.01 10.93 -5.87
CA ASP A 211 2.70 10.81 -4.60
C ASP A 211 2.23 9.64 -3.72
N SER A 212 1.39 8.76 -4.27
CA SER A 212 1.11 7.46 -3.62
C SER A 212 2.40 6.67 -3.42
N ARG A 213 2.43 5.80 -2.42
CA ARG A 213 3.61 5.01 -2.05
C ARG A 213 3.30 3.53 -2.08
N TYR A 214 4.35 2.71 -2.11
CA TYR A 214 4.23 1.26 -2.12
C TYR A 214 4.57 0.70 -0.75
N ILE A 215 3.70 -0.17 -0.23
CA ILE A 215 3.93 -0.92 1.01
C ILE A 215 4.18 -2.37 0.63
N TRP A 216 5.47 -2.75 0.61
CA TRP A 216 5.92 -4.09 0.23
C TRP A 216 6.43 -4.84 1.44
N LEU A 217 5.69 -5.84 1.89
CA LEU A 217 5.98 -6.55 3.14
C LEU A 217 6.00 -8.07 2.91
N PRO A 218 6.97 -8.80 3.48
CA PRO A 218 6.93 -10.25 3.52
C PRO A 218 5.67 -10.76 4.24
N ILE A 219 4.95 -11.67 3.59
CA ILE A 219 3.78 -12.33 4.16
C ILE A 219 4.24 -13.48 5.04
N GLN A 220 3.71 -13.56 6.26
CA GLN A 220 3.95 -14.67 7.18
C GLN A 220 2.72 -15.56 7.22
N THR A 221 2.90 -16.84 6.92
CA THR A 221 1.81 -17.84 6.94
C THR A 221 2.15 -19.02 7.83
N ASP A 222 1.17 -19.48 8.61
CA ASP A 222 1.21 -20.75 9.33
C ASP A 222 0.11 -21.66 8.78
N GLU A 223 0.48 -22.60 7.90
CA GLU A 223 -0.46 -23.55 7.28
C GLU A 223 -1.15 -24.47 8.31
N SER A 224 -0.51 -24.72 9.45
CA SER A 224 -1.09 -25.58 10.49
C SER A 224 -2.20 -24.86 11.27
N LYS A 225 -1.97 -23.58 11.57
CA LYS A 225 -2.95 -22.71 12.24
C LYS A 225 -3.92 -22.04 11.27
N LYS A 226 -3.63 -22.11 9.97
CA LYS A 226 -4.35 -21.43 8.90
C LYS A 226 -4.42 -19.91 9.12
N THR A 227 -3.27 -19.31 9.48
CA THR A 227 -3.13 -17.86 9.66
C THR A 227 -2.24 -17.24 8.59
N LEU A 228 -2.51 -15.97 8.29
CA LEU A 228 -1.72 -15.09 7.44
C LEU A 228 -1.62 -13.73 8.11
N GLU A 229 -0.40 -13.24 8.30
CA GLU A 229 -0.12 -11.99 9.02
C GLU A 229 0.92 -11.14 8.27
N LEU A 230 0.76 -9.82 8.37
CA LEU A 230 1.69 -8.80 7.91
C LEU A 230 2.30 -8.10 9.12
N GLU A 231 3.62 -8.03 9.12
CA GLU A 231 4.39 -7.27 10.09
C GLU A 231 5.09 -6.10 9.39
N TRP A 232 5.14 -4.96 10.06
CA TRP A 232 5.83 -3.78 9.55
C TRP A 232 7.35 -3.93 9.67
N HIS A 233 8.04 -3.70 8.57
CA HIS A 233 9.49 -3.57 8.54
C HIS A 233 9.87 -2.34 7.70
N ASP A 234 10.37 -1.29 8.36
CA ASP A 234 10.83 -0.08 7.67
C ASP A 234 11.87 -0.35 6.60
N VAL A 235 12.83 -1.22 6.95
CA VAL A 235 13.96 -1.61 6.12
C VAL A 235 14.20 -3.09 6.37
N TYR A 236 14.18 -3.87 5.30
CA TYR A 236 14.58 -5.26 5.30
C TYR A 236 15.45 -5.55 4.09
N ASP A 237 16.35 -6.51 4.24
CA ASP A 237 17.19 -7.02 3.16
C ASP A 237 16.52 -8.28 2.61
N LEU A 238 16.37 -8.37 1.29
CA LEU A 238 15.72 -9.46 0.57
C LEU A 238 16.63 -9.91 -0.56
N ASP A 239 17.10 -11.15 -0.46
CA ASP A 239 17.85 -11.80 -1.53
C ASP A 239 16.88 -12.60 -2.40
N VAL A 240 16.57 -12.06 -3.58
CA VAL A 240 15.64 -12.69 -4.53
C VAL A 240 16.15 -14.03 -5.09
N LYS A 241 17.46 -14.31 -5.05
CA LYS A 241 18.01 -15.58 -5.52
C LYS A 241 17.83 -16.70 -4.51
N THR A 242 17.94 -16.40 -3.21
CA THR A 242 17.76 -17.38 -2.14
C THR A 242 16.36 -17.38 -1.57
N GLY A 243 15.62 -16.29 -1.77
CA GLY A 243 14.31 -16.02 -1.18
C GLY A 243 14.42 -15.64 0.31
N ASP A 244 15.62 -15.59 0.88
CA ASP A 244 15.82 -15.17 2.26
C ASP A 244 15.57 -13.68 2.41
N TRP A 245 15.02 -13.31 3.55
CA TRP A 245 14.90 -11.92 3.96
C TRP A 245 15.11 -11.78 5.45
N LYS A 246 15.48 -10.58 5.89
CA LYS A 246 15.60 -10.23 7.31
C LYS A 246 15.37 -8.74 7.54
N PRO A 247 14.75 -8.33 8.66
CA PRO A 247 14.68 -6.93 9.03
C PRO A 247 16.08 -6.37 9.34
N ILE A 248 16.32 -5.11 9.00
CA ILE A 248 17.54 -4.41 9.36
C ILE A 248 17.33 -3.66 10.67
N LYS A 249 18.27 -3.80 11.60
CA LYS A 249 18.23 -3.11 12.88
C LYS A 249 18.91 -1.74 12.76
N GLY A 250 18.17 -0.69 13.10
CA GLY A 250 18.71 0.67 13.24
C GLY A 250 19.01 1.08 14.69
N ILE A 251 19.50 2.29 14.85
CA ILE A 251 19.72 2.96 16.14
C ILE A 251 18.55 3.90 16.42
N THR A 252 17.91 3.73 17.57
CA THR A 252 16.74 4.50 17.98
C THR A 252 17.13 5.78 18.74
N TYR A 253 16.52 6.91 18.37
CA TYR A 253 16.57 8.17 19.09
C TYR A 253 15.14 8.56 19.49
N THR A 254 14.86 8.61 20.81
CA THR A 254 13.49 8.71 21.34
C THR A 254 13.06 10.15 21.60
N ALA A 255 11.74 10.38 21.54
CA ALA A 255 11.10 11.64 21.88
C ALA A 255 11.54 12.21 23.24
N LYS A 256 11.70 11.33 24.23
CA LYS A 256 12.12 11.70 25.59
C LYS A 256 13.45 12.48 25.62
N LYS A 257 14.39 12.12 24.74
CA LYS A 257 15.72 12.74 24.65
C LYS A 257 15.82 13.89 23.66
N ALA A 258 14.84 14.05 22.77
CA ALA A 258 14.82 15.15 21.82
C ALA A 258 14.67 16.51 22.51
N LYS A 259 15.16 17.57 21.86
CA LYS A 259 14.90 18.96 22.24
C LYS A 259 13.66 19.47 21.52
N THR A 260 12.94 20.38 22.16
CA THR A 260 11.81 21.09 21.56
C THR A 260 12.11 22.58 21.50
N ASN A 261 11.47 23.29 20.57
CA ASN A 261 11.52 24.74 20.42
C ASN A 261 10.10 25.28 20.19
N GLY A 262 9.88 26.56 20.53
CA GLY A 262 8.58 27.20 20.38
C GLY A 262 7.51 26.53 21.22
N ASP A 263 6.35 26.29 20.62
CA ASP A 263 5.18 25.68 21.28
C ASP A 263 5.23 24.14 21.25
N THR A 264 6.26 23.53 20.67
CA THR A 264 6.40 22.07 20.70
C THR A 264 6.73 21.60 22.13
N TYR A 265 6.01 20.58 22.60
CA TYR A 265 6.21 20.04 23.94
C TYR A 265 6.19 18.51 23.97
N LYS A 266 6.69 17.95 25.08
CA LYS A 266 6.64 16.52 25.38
C LYS A 266 5.33 16.21 26.08
N GLN A 267 4.53 15.33 25.50
CA GLN A 267 3.26 14.89 26.03
C GLN A 267 3.36 13.45 26.52
N GLU A 268 2.65 13.13 27.60
CA GLU A 268 2.47 11.75 28.03
C GLU A 268 1.68 10.96 26.98
N ALA A 269 2.20 9.80 26.60
CA ALA A 269 1.58 8.90 25.65
C ALA A 269 1.94 7.46 26.03
N ASN A 270 1.01 6.75 26.67
CA ASN A 270 1.21 5.37 27.15
C ASN A 270 1.50 4.35 26.04
N PHE A 271 1.17 4.66 24.78
CA PHE A 271 1.43 3.86 23.59
C PHE A 271 2.78 4.18 22.92
N ALA A 272 3.42 5.29 23.30
CA ALA A 272 4.67 5.75 22.70
C ALA A 272 5.90 5.17 23.43
N THR A 273 7.04 5.21 22.76
CA THR A 273 8.33 4.82 23.35
C THR A 273 8.63 5.69 24.56
N ASP A 274 9.10 5.08 25.65
CA ASP A 274 9.39 5.76 26.91
C ASP A 274 8.19 6.52 27.54
N GLY A 275 6.96 6.27 27.07
CA GLY A 275 5.75 6.94 27.54
C GLY A 275 5.62 8.41 27.10
N VAL A 276 6.41 8.86 26.11
CA VAL A 276 6.48 10.27 25.70
C VAL A 276 6.37 10.41 24.19
N ILE A 277 5.55 11.35 23.74
CA ILE A 277 5.47 11.78 22.34
C ILE A 277 5.72 13.29 22.24
N LEU A 278 6.26 13.75 21.11
CA LEU A 278 6.49 15.17 20.84
C LEU A 278 5.33 15.70 20.02
N THR A 279 4.66 16.75 20.51
CA THR A 279 3.47 17.33 19.88
C THR A 279 3.60 18.84 19.75
N GLY A 280 2.70 19.47 19.00
CA GLY A 280 2.73 20.91 18.73
C GLY A 280 3.79 21.31 17.71
N ILE A 281 4.14 20.43 16.77
CA ILE A 281 5.07 20.72 15.66
C ILE A 281 4.33 21.57 14.63
N TYR A 282 4.80 22.81 14.40
CA TYR A 282 4.12 23.77 13.54
C TYR A 282 5.11 24.75 12.91
N GLY A 283 5.05 24.86 11.58
CA GLY A 283 5.93 25.75 10.82
C GLY A 283 7.41 25.52 11.14
N ASN A 284 8.21 26.57 11.03
CA ASN A 284 9.63 26.57 11.37
C ASN A 284 9.92 27.06 12.80
N ASP A 285 8.91 27.55 13.52
CA ASP A 285 9.08 28.13 14.85
C ASP A 285 8.89 27.09 15.97
N SER A 286 7.97 26.14 15.80
CA SER A 286 7.69 25.07 16.76
C SER A 286 8.22 23.75 16.22
N THR A 287 9.39 23.34 16.71
CA THR A 287 10.18 22.25 16.13
C THR A 287 10.68 21.24 17.17
N VAL A 288 11.04 20.05 16.68
CA VAL A 288 11.75 18.99 17.39
C VAL A 288 13.17 18.91 16.86
N THR A 289 14.17 18.71 17.71
CA THR A 289 15.53 18.35 17.29
C THR A 289 16.02 17.09 17.98
N PHE A 290 16.34 16.07 17.20
CA PHE A 290 17.10 14.89 17.64
C PHE A 290 18.60 15.18 17.47
N GLU A 291 19.39 14.86 18.49
CA GLU A 291 20.81 15.20 18.56
C GLU A 291 21.70 13.98 18.76
N ASN A 292 23.00 14.18 18.58
CA ASN A 292 24.04 13.17 18.74
C ASN A 292 23.85 11.95 17.83
N ILE A 293 23.36 12.21 16.61
CA ILE A 293 23.07 11.17 15.65
C ILE A 293 24.35 10.72 14.96
N GLU A 294 24.53 9.40 14.88
CA GLU A 294 25.66 8.79 14.18
C GLU A 294 25.38 8.80 12.67
N GLY A 295 26.15 9.62 11.97
CA GLY A 295 26.18 9.70 10.52
C GLY A 295 27.38 8.98 9.93
N SER A 296 27.18 8.37 8.79
CA SER A 296 28.20 7.61 8.06
C SER A 296 29.01 8.46 7.06
N GLY A 297 28.53 9.66 6.73
CA GLY A 297 29.02 10.43 5.57
C GLY A 297 28.46 9.97 4.24
N LYS A 298 27.49 9.04 4.24
CA LYS A 298 26.79 8.51 3.07
C LYS A 298 25.27 8.53 3.33
N PRO A 299 24.42 8.37 2.30
CA PRO A 299 22.99 8.23 2.47
C PRO A 299 22.63 7.09 3.44
N GLN A 300 21.75 7.38 4.40
CA GLN A 300 21.20 6.43 5.35
C GLN A 300 19.69 6.56 5.38
N TRP A 301 18.99 5.42 5.47
CA TRP A 301 17.57 5.44 5.77
C TRP A 301 17.35 5.91 7.21
N VAL A 302 16.38 6.81 7.38
CA VAL A 302 15.90 7.28 8.68
C VAL A 302 14.39 7.18 8.68
N SER A 303 13.86 6.29 9.53
CA SER A 303 12.40 6.18 9.73
C SER A 303 11.96 7.12 10.83
N PHE A 304 10.93 7.89 10.52
CA PHE A 304 10.24 8.76 11.47
C PHE A 304 9.00 8.03 11.95
N TYR A 305 8.93 7.73 13.24
CA TYR A 305 7.78 7.10 13.86
C TYR A 305 6.88 8.17 14.44
N TYR A 306 5.61 8.13 14.07
CA TYR A 306 4.68 9.23 14.32
C TYR A 306 3.25 8.77 14.56
N GLN A 307 2.48 9.66 15.16
CA GLN A 307 1.03 9.62 15.23
C GLN A 307 0.47 10.86 14.52
N ASN A 308 -0.53 10.68 13.68
CA ASN A 308 -1.32 11.77 13.12
C ASN A 308 -2.80 11.51 13.36
N THR A 309 -3.40 12.14 14.36
CA THR A 309 -4.80 11.85 14.73
C THR A 309 -5.84 12.72 14.04
N ASP A 310 -5.57 13.25 12.85
CA ASP A 310 -6.52 14.14 12.16
C ASP A 310 -7.86 13.43 11.85
N ASP A 311 -7.88 12.11 11.75
CA ASP A 311 -9.11 11.33 11.65
C ASP A 311 -9.80 11.00 12.97
N LEU A 312 -9.07 11.02 14.09
CA LEU A 312 -9.54 10.57 15.43
C LEU A 312 -10.16 9.14 15.47
N GLY A 313 -10.06 8.36 14.39
CA GLY A 313 -10.70 7.06 14.20
C GLY A 313 -12.08 7.10 13.53
N PHE A 314 -12.55 8.25 13.03
CA PHE A 314 -13.83 8.37 12.33
C PHE A 314 -13.80 7.84 10.89
N GLY A 315 -12.62 7.63 10.32
CA GLY A 315 -12.38 7.07 9.00
C GLY A 315 -12.79 5.61 8.87
N ASP A 316 -13.10 4.94 9.98
CA ASP A 316 -13.70 3.61 10.00
C ASP A 316 -15.24 3.65 9.84
N GLN A 317 -15.86 4.85 9.80
CA GLN A 317 -17.31 5.02 9.64
C GLN A 317 -17.71 5.26 8.16
N PRO A 318 -18.79 4.63 7.66
CA PRO A 318 -19.38 4.96 6.37
C PRO A 318 -19.79 6.44 6.31
N GLY A 319 -19.32 7.16 5.29
CA GLY A 319 -19.56 8.61 5.12
C GLY A 319 -18.50 9.52 5.75
N GLY A 320 -17.70 9.02 6.71
CA GLY A 320 -16.47 9.63 7.22
C GLY A 320 -16.54 11.12 7.55
N THR A 321 -17.64 11.58 8.14
CA THR A 321 -17.71 12.94 8.70
C THR A 321 -16.89 12.97 9.99
N PRO A 322 -15.75 13.68 10.04
CA PRO A 322 -14.72 13.53 11.07
C PRO A 322 -15.07 14.15 12.42
N ASP A 323 -16.14 14.94 12.52
CA ASP A 323 -16.67 15.38 13.81
C ASP A 323 -18.12 15.89 13.69
N ARG A 324 -18.72 16.20 14.84
CA ARG A 324 -20.08 16.76 14.97
C ARG A 324 -20.19 18.22 14.49
N ILE A 325 -19.08 18.89 14.21
CA ILE A 325 -19.01 20.35 13.94
C ILE A 325 -18.48 20.71 12.54
N GLY A 326 -18.28 19.73 11.66
CA GLY A 326 -17.87 19.94 10.28
C GLY A 326 -16.37 20.08 10.06
N GLY A 327 -15.52 19.62 10.99
CA GLY A 327 -14.10 19.43 10.74
C GLY A 327 -13.88 18.51 9.55
N ALA A 328 -12.82 18.75 8.78
CA ALA A 328 -12.46 17.93 7.63
C ALA A 328 -11.31 17.00 7.98
N TRP A 329 -11.44 15.73 7.64
CA TRP A 329 -10.40 14.72 7.80
C TRP A 329 -9.25 15.11 6.90
N GLN A 330 -8.04 15.10 7.44
CA GLN A 330 -6.84 15.37 6.67
C GLN A 330 -6.10 14.05 6.45
N LEU A 331 -5.94 13.66 5.18
CA LEU A 331 -5.23 12.43 4.80
C LEU A 331 -3.78 12.40 5.31
N ARG A 332 -3.13 13.55 5.42
CA ARG A 332 -1.73 13.66 5.81
C ARG A 332 -1.41 15.02 6.43
N ARG A 333 -0.48 15.00 7.37
CA ARG A 333 0.34 16.14 7.76
C ARG A 333 1.66 16.11 6.99
N ILE A 334 2.35 17.24 6.93
CA ILE A 334 3.62 17.35 6.22
C ILE A 334 4.63 18.04 7.13
N SER A 335 5.77 17.41 7.33
CA SER A 335 6.87 17.97 8.12
C SER A 335 8.06 18.34 7.23
N SER A 336 8.79 19.38 7.63
CA SER A 336 10.12 19.69 7.11
C SER A 336 11.15 18.92 7.90
N VAL A 337 12.12 18.29 7.24
CA VAL A 337 13.25 17.62 7.90
C VAL A 337 14.54 18.29 7.47
N VAL A 338 15.30 18.78 8.44
CA VAL A 338 16.54 19.54 8.25
C VAL A 338 17.69 18.82 8.96
N VAL A 339 18.74 18.48 8.21
CA VAL A 339 19.94 17.83 8.75
C VAL A 339 20.98 18.90 9.07
N ASN A 340 21.51 18.91 10.28
CA ASN A 340 22.60 19.82 10.71
C ASN A 340 22.32 21.31 10.49
N GLY A 341 21.05 21.71 10.49
CA GLY A 341 20.64 23.11 10.24
C GLY A 341 20.81 23.57 8.78
N ASP A 342 21.07 22.66 7.84
CA ASP A 342 21.20 23.01 6.42
C ASP A 342 19.83 23.25 5.77
N LEU A 343 19.44 24.52 5.71
CA LEU A 343 18.19 24.96 5.08
C LEU A 343 18.21 24.90 3.55
N SER A 344 19.35 24.59 2.92
CA SER A 344 19.41 24.43 1.46
C SER A 344 18.94 23.06 0.98
N SER A 345 18.84 22.07 1.88
CA SER A 345 18.53 20.68 1.56
C SER A 345 17.34 20.11 2.36
N ILE A 346 16.34 20.96 2.65
CA ILE A 346 15.12 20.58 3.38
C ILE A 346 14.42 19.41 2.68
N GLN A 347 14.12 18.36 3.45
CA GLN A 347 13.37 17.22 2.98
C GLN A 347 11.90 17.32 3.39
N THR A 348 10.99 16.84 2.54
CA THR A 348 9.55 16.78 2.82
C THR A 348 9.17 15.40 3.35
N LEU A 349 8.64 15.37 4.56
CA LEU A 349 8.18 14.15 5.23
C LEU A 349 6.65 14.10 5.23
N TYR A 350 6.08 13.23 4.41
CA TYR A 350 4.63 13.00 4.38
C TYR A 350 4.22 12.01 5.48
N GLN A 351 3.34 12.47 6.38
CA GLN A 351 2.90 11.71 7.55
C GLN A 351 1.39 11.48 7.43
N ARG A 352 1.02 10.27 6.97
CA ARG A 352 -0.38 9.88 6.76
C ARG A 352 -1.17 9.94 8.04
N ASP A 353 -2.48 10.10 7.93
CA ASP A 353 -3.37 9.85 9.04
C ASP A 353 -3.09 8.50 9.71
N THR A 354 -3.08 8.51 11.03
CA THR A 354 -2.98 7.33 11.88
C THR A 354 -4.18 7.31 12.82
N HIS A 355 -4.61 6.12 13.22
CA HIS A 355 -5.58 6.05 14.30
C HIS A 355 -4.95 6.57 15.61
N LYS A 356 -5.77 7.13 16.51
CA LYS A 356 -5.32 7.51 17.86
C LYS A 356 -4.68 6.31 18.58
N GLY A 357 -3.54 6.54 19.21
CA GLY A 357 -2.75 5.50 19.89
C GLY A 357 -2.01 4.54 18.96
N VAL A 358 -2.04 4.77 17.65
CA VAL A 358 -1.33 3.95 16.66
C VAL A 358 -0.14 4.72 16.12
N ILE A 359 1.06 4.17 16.34
CA ILE A 359 2.30 4.67 15.74
C ILE A 359 2.52 3.95 14.42
N LEU A 360 2.62 4.72 13.34
CA LEU A 360 3.15 4.27 12.06
C LEU A 360 4.50 4.93 11.81
N SER A 361 5.11 4.65 10.66
CA SER A 361 6.37 5.28 10.30
C SER A 361 6.48 5.54 8.81
N THR A 362 7.35 6.48 8.46
CA THR A 362 7.67 6.82 7.07
C THR A 362 9.17 7.13 6.96
N PRO A 363 9.88 6.54 5.98
CA PRO A 363 11.33 6.70 5.86
C PRO A 363 11.72 7.86 4.94
N LEU A 364 12.86 8.47 5.23
CA LEU A 364 13.61 9.34 4.30
C LEU A 364 15.04 8.82 4.16
N GLN A 365 15.62 8.99 2.99
CA GLN A 365 17.05 8.78 2.80
C GLN A 365 17.79 10.10 3.05
N LEU A 366 18.56 10.17 4.14
CA LEU A 366 19.25 11.38 4.60
C LEU A 366 20.75 11.21 4.53
N THR A 367 21.48 12.26 4.15
CA THR A 367 22.95 12.28 4.19
C THR A 367 23.41 13.10 5.39
N MET A 368 23.97 12.41 6.38
CA MET A 368 24.54 13.03 7.58
C MET A 368 26.06 13.04 7.50
N ASN A 369 26.69 14.04 8.13
CA ASN A 369 28.14 14.11 8.24
C ASN A 369 28.70 12.88 8.96
N LYS A 370 29.90 12.44 8.59
CA LYS A 370 30.55 11.33 9.28
C LYS A 370 30.83 11.69 10.74
N GLY A 371 30.35 10.88 11.69
CA GLY A 371 30.56 11.06 13.12
C GLY A 371 29.25 11.13 13.92
N ARG A 372 29.35 11.43 15.23
CA ARG A 372 28.23 11.31 16.19
C ARG A 372 27.57 12.63 16.59
N LYS A 373 27.83 13.71 15.86
CA LYS A 373 27.37 15.07 16.23
C LYS A 373 26.32 15.61 15.27
N ASN A 374 25.61 14.73 14.55
CA ASN A 374 24.57 15.17 13.64
C ASN A 374 23.30 15.51 14.41
N THR A 375 22.53 16.43 13.82
CA THR A 375 21.18 16.76 14.28
C THR A 375 20.18 16.56 13.15
N ILE A 376 18.97 16.19 13.52
CA ILE A 376 17.81 16.18 12.64
C ILE A 376 16.73 17.01 13.31
N THR A 377 16.38 18.13 12.68
CA THR A 377 15.32 19.04 13.13
C THR A 377 14.08 18.82 12.28
N VAL A 378 12.93 18.65 12.94
CA VAL A 378 11.63 18.45 12.31
C VAL A 378 10.72 19.63 12.66
N GLY A 379 10.18 20.26 11.62
CA GLY A 379 9.18 21.33 11.69
C GLY A 379 7.95 20.97 10.86
N GLY A 380 6.99 21.88 10.74
CA GLY A 380 5.79 21.68 9.93
C GLY A 380 5.84 22.41 8.57
N LEU A 381 5.25 21.79 7.55
CA LEU A 381 5.09 22.35 6.20
C LEU A 381 3.61 22.47 5.84
N TYR A 382 3.31 23.35 4.89
CA TYR A 382 1.94 23.54 4.41
C TYR A 382 1.39 22.25 3.79
N ASN A 383 0.27 21.76 4.31
CA ASN A 383 -0.38 20.53 3.83
C ASN A 383 -1.64 20.77 2.98
N GLY A 384 -1.93 22.04 2.64
CA GLY A 384 -3.17 22.46 1.99
C GLY A 384 -4.19 23.08 2.96
N PHE A 385 -3.99 22.94 4.27
CA PHE A 385 -4.89 23.47 5.30
C PHE A 385 -4.15 24.33 6.32
N ASP A 386 -3.05 23.82 6.86
CA ASP A 386 -2.18 24.50 7.81
C ASP A 386 -0.72 24.00 7.68
N TYR A 387 0.14 24.38 8.64
CA TYR A 387 1.56 24.05 8.66
C TYR A 387 1.90 23.01 9.75
N LYS A 388 1.03 22.03 10.02
CA LYS A 388 1.25 21.03 11.08
C LYS A 388 2.16 19.88 10.64
N GLY A 389 3.11 19.54 11.51
CA GLY A 389 3.75 18.23 11.53
C GLY A 389 2.95 17.23 12.38
N ALA A 390 3.12 15.93 12.11
CA ALA A 390 2.53 14.90 12.97
C ALA A 390 3.33 14.72 14.26
N ASP A 391 2.70 14.19 15.31
CA ASP A 391 3.34 13.97 16.60
C ASP A 391 4.44 12.91 16.46
N LEU A 392 5.63 13.14 17.00
CA LEU A 392 6.80 12.25 16.82
C LEU A 392 7.09 11.42 18.06
N ASP A 393 7.18 10.10 17.89
CA ASP A 393 7.55 9.13 18.93
C ASP A 393 9.08 8.93 18.97
N ARG A 394 9.68 8.63 17.81
CA ARG A 394 11.11 8.37 17.70
C ARG A 394 11.56 8.52 16.25
N ILE A 395 12.88 8.57 16.06
CA ILE A 395 13.50 8.24 14.78
C ILE A 395 14.36 6.99 14.92
N VAL A 396 14.47 6.23 13.83
CA VAL A 396 15.37 5.08 13.74
C VAL A 396 16.30 5.28 12.56
N VAL A 397 17.60 5.30 12.83
CA VAL A 397 18.64 5.51 11.83
C VAL A 397 19.26 4.16 11.46
N TYR A 398 19.15 3.77 10.20
CA TYR A 398 19.64 2.50 9.69
C TYR A 398 21.10 2.61 9.23
N PRO A 399 21.86 1.49 9.23
CA PRO A 399 23.17 1.46 8.59
C PRO A 399 23.07 1.80 7.10
N THR A 400 24.18 2.23 6.51
CA THR A 400 24.28 2.41 5.07
C THR A 400 24.07 1.10 4.35
N GLU A 401 23.42 1.15 3.19
CA GLU A 401 23.40 0.05 2.24
C GLU A 401 24.85 -0.35 1.88
N ARG A 402 25.09 -1.66 1.76
CA ARG A 402 26.44 -2.23 1.60
C ARG A 402 26.79 -2.48 0.15
#